data_AF-A0A1Y4S295-F1
#
_entry.id   AF-A0A1Y4S295-F1
#
_cell.length_a   1.000
_cell.length_b   1.000
_cell.length_c   1.000
_cell.angle_alpha   90.00
_cell.angle_beta   90.00
_cell.angle_gamma   90.00
#
_symmetry.space_group_name_H-M   'P 1'
#
loop_
_entity.id
_entity.type
_entity.pdbx_description
1 polymer ?
#
loop_
_entity_poly.entity_id
_entity_poly.type
_entity_poly.pdbx_seq_one_letter_code
_entity_poly.pdbx_strand_id
1 'polypeptide(L)'
;MRKKFCRLCMLVISLTLVIGLVINVSNQNSVEAKDSSSKGPEITDYFTVINEDGSTSIVDFDDIENDNSAIIEQSKEYNLVAKTGNDKEVIATYENEEEAQEALDNKVKTKSKLRARTFSVTTYAVEEKTKDIEYGVLYLESEGKDKNGNLQPYLTYDNVLTGYDGYTTGSYAKDAAYIGEFNGKIRGKQAGVVMDFNKEDVTIVDYTKAKNISHYYVEGGYLYHKYYYGSKSFGVQKVGKKPSYLSEGINYYSYDGHYFYTSYPTMIKDYQNSNTSYPNAVNKSNPFYNYYQFLSHRSKTTLTSSNFNTITNDKVGSSSSKMKNMGQYYIDNQNTYGTNALLMFGVSGNESKWGTSAIAQDKNNLFGHGAVDNNPYYGANGYENPQTSIKYHAEKFISNGYLDNEDWRYNGGHLGDKLSGINVRYASDPYWGEKAASVNYYYNYGNDYNKYTIGIINGQQKSYKLYKEPGSTVTHTLGSGSSPRTYNLPVIVLDTVTVSGKKWYKIQSDTALNESRTDTDWDNQYKFSRDYLYVPASDVTIVTNGSDSSTSDSPTSYTRGDVNGDGKISSSDLLKLEKYIINSNKNNLTSLQKEAADINNDGKITTSDLLKLEKYIVFGTKF
;
A
#
# COMPACT_ATOMS: atom_id res chain seq x y z
N MET A 1 30.24 19.49 -84.01
CA MET A 1 31.64 19.91 -84.26
C MET A 1 32.32 20.16 -82.92
N ARG A 2 33.45 19.48 -82.70
CA ARG A 2 34.57 19.68 -81.73
C ARG A 2 34.60 21.05 -80.98
N LYS A 3 35.06 21.24 -79.73
CA LYS A 3 35.92 20.48 -78.79
C LYS A 3 35.95 21.20 -77.41
N LYS A 4 35.96 20.41 -76.32
CA LYS A 4 36.81 20.43 -75.08
C LYS A 4 36.94 21.64 -74.10
N PHE A 5 36.70 21.28 -72.81
CA PHE A 5 37.44 21.54 -71.55
C PHE A 5 37.69 23.00 -71.06
N CYS A 6 37.33 23.34 -69.81
CA CYS A 6 38.18 23.12 -68.61
C CYS A 6 37.53 23.55 -67.25
N ARG A 7 37.59 22.62 -66.29
CA ARG A 7 37.78 22.68 -64.82
C ARG A 7 36.79 23.30 -63.80
N LEU A 8 36.53 22.40 -62.84
CA LEU A 8 35.88 22.42 -61.52
C LEU A 8 36.94 22.60 -60.39
N CYS A 9 36.58 23.26 -59.29
CA CYS A 9 37.02 23.05 -57.87
C CYS A 9 36.12 23.97 -56.97
N MET A 10 35.20 23.49 -56.10
CA MET A 10 35.28 22.89 -54.74
C MET A 10 35.51 23.85 -53.53
N LEU A 11 34.70 23.64 -52.47
CA LEU A 11 34.69 24.12 -51.05
C LEU A 11 34.21 25.58 -50.78
N VAL A 12 33.13 25.96 -50.06
CA VAL A 12 32.26 25.49 -48.92
C VAL A 12 32.67 26.02 -47.51
N ILE A 13 31.68 26.63 -46.79
CA ILE A 13 31.53 26.92 -45.32
C ILE A 13 32.26 28.22 -44.83
N SER A 14 31.75 29.15 -44.00
CA SER A 14 30.50 29.47 -43.25
C SER A 14 30.76 30.81 -42.49
N LEU A 15 29.71 31.55 -42.06
CA LEU A 15 29.39 31.84 -40.63
C LEU A 15 28.63 33.18 -40.40
N THR A 16 27.47 32.98 -39.79
CA THR A 16 26.39 33.76 -39.15
C THR A 16 26.66 35.11 -38.47
N LEU A 17 25.60 35.94 -38.46
CA LEU A 17 25.45 37.20 -37.71
C LEU A 17 24.14 37.21 -36.88
N VAL A 18 24.35 37.45 -35.58
CA VAL A 18 23.51 37.87 -34.43
C VAL A 18 22.05 38.34 -34.65
N ILE A 19 21.13 37.90 -33.78
CA ILE A 19 20.21 38.71 -32.93
C ILE A 19 19.37 37.81 -31.97
N GLY A 20 19.40 38.19 -30.68
CA GLY A 20 18.42 37.99 -29.59
C GLY A 20 17.51 36.75 -29.54
N LEU A 21 17.72 35.92 -28.49
CA LEU A 21 16.63 35.13 -27.91
C LEU A 21 16.78 35.07 -26.38
N VAL A 22 15.80 35.63 -25.69
CA VAL A 22 15.46 35.26 -24.32
C VAL A 22 14.92 33.83 -24.39
N ILE A 23 15.70 32.85 -23.96
CA ILE A 23 15.22 31.47 -23.85
C ILE A 23 14.68 31.28 -22.45
N ASN A 24 13.37 31.13 -22.40
CA ASN A 24 12.62 30.52 -21.30
C ASN A 24 13.08 29.05 -21.22
N VAL A 25 13.95 28.70 -20.26
CA VAL A 25 14.36 27.30 -20.05
C VAL A 25 13.32 26.64 -19.14
N SER A 26 12.17 26.34 -19.74
CA SER A 26 11.26 25.29 -19.27
C SER A 26 11.40 24.11 -20.21
N ASN A 27 11.69 22.93 -19.65
CA ASN A 27 11.71 21.61 -20.27
C ASN A 27 12.85 21.28 -21.25
N GLN A 28 13.85 20.54 -20.75
CA GLN A 28 14.27 19.25 -21.33
C GLN A 28 14.89 18.37 -20.23
N ASN A 29 14.02 17.68 -19.48
CA ASN A 29 14.30 16.38 -18.85
C ASN A 29 13.06 15.51 -19.09
N SER A 30 12.71 15.31 -20.37
CA SER A 30 11.69 14.36 -20.77
C SER A 30 12.29 12.95 -20.70
N VAL A 31 12.23 12.34 -19.52
CA VAL A 31 12.27 10.89 -19.42
C VAL A 31 10.85 10.43 -19.67
N GLU A 32 10.56 9.97 -20.89
CA GLU A 32 9.30 9.30 -21.20
C GLU A 32 9.31 7.91 -20.56
N ALA A 33 8.84 7.81 -19.31
CA ALA A 33 8.20 6.59 -18.87
C ALA A 33 7.02 6.36 -19.82
N LYS A 34 6.94 5.18 -20.45
CA LYS A 34 5.77 4.85 -21.26
C LYS A 34 4.61 4.69 -20.27
N ASP A 35 3.79 5.73 -20.17
CA ASP A 35 2.48 5.62 -19.53
C ASP A 35 1.57 4.84 -20.48
N SER A 36 1.82 3.52 -20.58
CA SER A 36 0.77 2.63 -21.06
C SER A 36 -0.26 2.58 -19.96
N SER A 37 -1.44 3.10 -20.26
CA SER A 37 -2.65 3.10 -19.45
C SER A 37 -3.18 1.67 -19.19
N SER A 38 -2.33 0.79 -18.68
CA SER A 38 -2.71 -0.51 -18.16
C SER A 38 -3.42 -0.28 -16.82
N LYS A 39 -4.74 -0.48 -16.84
CA LYS A 39 -5.54 -0.50 -15.63
C LYS A 39 -5.36 -1.86 -14.97
N GLY A 40 -4.60 -1.91 -13.88
CA GLY A 40 -4.33 -3.13 -13.12
C GLY A 40 -3.29 -2.89 -12.01
N PRO A 41 -3.12 -3.84 -11.08
CA PRO A 41 -2.00 -3.83 -10.12
C PRO A 41 -0.63 -3.76 -10.80
N GLU A 42 0.34 -3.19 -10.09
CA GLU A 42 1.75 -3.48 -10.37
C GLU A 42 2.09 -4.80 -9.66
N ILE A 43 2.67 -5.77 -10.38
CA ILE A 43 2.97 -7.10 -9.85
C ILE A 43 4.45 -7.45 -10.06
N THR A 44 5.06 -8.01 -9.02
CA THR A 44 6.35 -8.71 -9.06
C THR A 44 6.11 -10.21 -8.92
N ASP A 45 6.87 -11.07 -9.59
CA ASP A 45 6.74 -12.55 -9.53
C ASP A 45 7.08 -13.18 -8.15
N TYR A 46 7.28 -12.33 -7.15
CA TYR A 46 7.72 -12.67 -5.81
C TYR A 46 7.16 -11.67 -4.81
N PHE A 47 7.27 -11.99 -3.52
CA PHE A 47 7.02 -11.01 -2.47
C PHE A 47 8.00 -11.09 -1.31
N THR A 48 8.09 -9.98 -0.59
CA THR A 48 8.93 -9.87 0.59
C THR A 48 8.15 -10.35 1.83
N VAL A 49 8.71 -11.35 2.51
CA VAL A 49 8.37 -11.70 3.89
C VAL A 49 9.36 -11.02 4.81
N ILE A 50 8.85 -10.42 5.87
CA ILE A 50 9.66 -9.83 6.92
C ILE A 50 9.68 -10.83 8.06
N ASN A 51 10.84 -11.12 8.61
CA ASN A 51 10.98 -12.03 9.74
C ASN A 51 10.78 -11.25 11.05
N GLU A 52 10.62 -11.96 12.16
CA GLU A 52 10.44 -11.34 13.49
C GLU A 52 11.62 -10.43 13.91
N ASP A 53 12.83 -10.77 13.46
CA ASP A 53 14.04 -9.98 13.67
C ASP A 53 14.17 -8.79 12.69
N GLY A 54 13.28 -8.72 11.69
CA GLY A 54 13.24 -7.69 10.67
C GLY A 54 14.06 -8.00 9.43
N SER A 55 14.82 -9.09 9.40
CA SER A 55 15.42 -9.57 8.16
C SER A 55 14.33 -9.87 7.13
N THR A 56 14.66 -9.79 5.85
CA THR A 56 13.70 -10.04 4.77
C THR A 56 14.04 -11.29 3.99
N SER A 57 13.07 -12.15 3.78
CA SER A 57 13.12 -13.27 2.83
C SER A 57 12.24 -12.97 1.62
N ILE A 58 12.57 -13.57 0.50
CA ILE A 58 11.73 -13.54 -0.70
C ILE A 58 11.07 -14.89 -0.85
N VAL A 59 9.78 -14.86 -1.19
CA VAL A 59 9.01 -16.03 -1.58
C VAL A 59 8.60 -15.82 -3.04
N ASP A 60 9.02 -16.72 -3.90
CA ASP A 60 8.64 -16.74 -5.32
C ASP A 60 7.26 -17.42 -5.45
N PHE A 61 6.38 -16.94 -6.33
CA PHE A 61 5.00 -17.47 -6.38
C PHE A 61 4.91 -18.93 -6.85
N ASP A 62 5.86 -19.37 -7.68
CA ASP A 62 5.97 -20.78 -8.12
C ASP A 62 6.07 -21.76 -6.93
N ASP A 63 6.61 -21.30 -5.79
CA ASP A 63 6.75 -22.09 -4.55
C ASP A 63 5.42 -22.20 -3.76
N ILE A 64 4.40 -21.43 -4.14
CA ILE A 64 3.08 -21.37 -3.49
C ILE A 64 2.01 -22.01 -4.36
N GLU A 65 2.03 -21.76 -5.67
CA GLU A 65 1.00 -22.23 -6.60
C GLU A 65 0.93 -23.76 -6.72
N ASN A 66 2.00 -24.46 -6.34
CA ASN A 66 2.06 -25.92 -6.32
C ASN A 66 1.64 -26.57 -4.98
N ASP A 67 1.15 -25.78 -4.02
CA ASP A 67 0.78 -26.29 -2.70
C ASP A 67 -0.55 -27.05 -2.68
N ASN A 68 -0.44 -28.37 -2.83
CA ASN A 68 -1.50 -29.36 -2.56
C ASN A 68 -1.84 -29.48 -1.06
N SER A 69 -1.67 -28.44 -0.24
CA SER A 69 -2.09 -28.50 1.16
C SER A 69 -3.58 -28.78 1.15
N ALA A 70 -3.95 -29.97 1.66
CA ALA A 70 -5.31 -30.49 1.56
C ALA A 70 -6.30 -29.44 2.06
N ILE A 71 -6.93 -28.74 1.12
CA ILE A 71 -8.01 -27.82 1.40
C ILE A 71 -9.16 -28.73 1.79
N ILE A 72 -9.49 -28.74 3.09
CA ILE A 72 -10.62 -29.51 3.56
C ILE A 72 -11.86 -28.71 3.19
N GLU A 73 -12.40 -29.03 2.02
CA GLU A 73 -13.64 -28.46 1.49
C GLU A 73 -14.79 -28.61 2.49
N GLN A 74 -15.87 -27.85 2.24
CA GLN A 74 -17.14 -27.99 2.95
C GLN A 74 -17.45 -29.46 3.21
N SER A 75 -17.51 -29.85 4.49
CA SER A 75 -17.88 -31.22 4.82
C SER A 75 -19.29 -31.50 4.33
N LYS A 76 -19.48 -32.67 3.74
CA LYS A 76 -20.80 -33.18 3.43
C LYS A 76 -21.43 -33.73 4.70
N GLU A 77 -22.75 -33.62 4.78
CA GLU A 77 -23.58 -34.34 5.72
C GLU A 77 -24.57 -35.21 4.94
N TYR A 78 -24.88 -36.38 5.48
CA TYR A 78 -25.68 -37.39 4.81
C TYR A 78 -26.95 -37.61 5.60
N ASN A 79 -28.08 -37.22 5.04
CA ASN A 79 -29.39 -37.33 5.67
C ASN A 79 -30.04 -38.65 5.28
N LEU A 80 -30.33 -39.49 6.26
CA LEU A 80 -31.24 -40.61 6.09
C LEU A 80 -32.67 -40.06 6.08
N VAL A 81 -33.35 -40.13 4.94
CA VAL A 81 -34.70 -39.57 4.76
C VAL A 81 -35.75 -40.67 4.63
N ALA A 82 -36.92 -40.44 5.22
CA ALA A 82 -38.15 -41.19 4.95
C ALA A 82 -39.01 -40.41 3.95
N LYS A 83 -39.52 -41.09 2.92
CA LYS A 83 -40.47 -40.52 1.96
C LYS A 83 -41.78 -41.30 2.01
N THR A 84 -42.89 -40.62 2.33
CA THR A 84 -44.24 -41.21 2.33
C THR A 84 -45.15 -40.35 1.45
N GLY A 85 -45.46 -40.82 0.24
CA GLY A 85 -46.15 -39.98 -0.75
C GLY A 85 -45.29 -38.78 -1.13
N ASN A 86 -45.81 -37.57 -0.92
CA ASN A 86 -45.09 -36.31 -1.16
C ASN A 86 -44.34 -35.80 0.09
N ASP A 87 -44.57 -36.40 1.26
CA ASP A 87 -43.97 -35.95 2.51
C ASP A 87 -42.56 -36.55 2.66
N LYS A 88 -41.62 -35.69 3.05
CA LYS A 88 -40.22 -36.03 3.27
C LYS A 88 -39.82 -35.63 4.69
N GLU A 89 -39.22 -36.55 5.42
CA GLU A 89 -38.74 -36.35 6.78
C GLU A 89 -37.28 -36.78 6.88
N VAL A 90 -36.44 -35.96 7.53
CA VAL A 90 -35.06 -36.34 7.88
C VAL A 90 -35.09 -37.10 9.19
N ILE A 91 -34.63 -38.36 9.17
CA ILE A 91 -34.65 -39.26 10.32
C ILE A 91 -33.39 -39.12 11.16
N ALA A 92 -32.25 -39.00 10.48
CA ALA A 92 -30.94 -38.86 11.08
C ALA A 92 -29.98 -38.22 10.07
N THR A 93 -28.95 -37.56 10.59
CA THR A 93 -27.88 -36.91 9.83
C THR A 93 -26.55 -37.51 10.28
N TYR A 94 -25.70 -37.84 9.32
CA TYR A 94 -24.40 -38.48 9.54
C TYR A 94 -23.30 -37.64 8.90
N GLU A 95 -22.11 -37.59 9.51
CA GLU A 95 -20.94 -36.92 8.90
C GLU A 95 -20.21 -37.83 7.89
N ASN A 96 -20.51 -39.13 7.86
CA ASN A 96 -19.89 -40.14 7.02
C ASN A 96 -20.95 -40.85 6.15
N GLU A 97 -20.67 -40.97 4.84
CA GLU A 97 -21.55 -41.66 3.87
C GLU A 97 -21.75 -43.14 4.20
N GLU A 98 -20.67 -43.82 4.62
CA GLU A 98 -20.67 -45.25 4.92
C GLU A 98 -21.58 -45.55 6.13
N GLU A 99 -21.52 -44.71 7.17
CA GLU A 99 -22.41 -44.81 8.33
C GLU A 99 -23.88 -44.54 7.96
N ALA A 100 -24.12 -43.55 7.09
CA ALA A 100 -25.46 -43.25 6.58
C ALA A 100 -26.03 -44.42 5.77
N GLN A 101 -25.18 -45.04 4.94
CA GLN A 101 -25.54 -46.17 4.11
C GLN A 101 -25.78 -47.44 4.93
N GLU A 102 -24.96 -47.68 5.97
CA GLU A 102 -25.19 -48.76 6.93
C GLU A 102 -26.51 -48.56 7.68
N ALA A 103 -26.82 -47.33 8.10
CA ALA A 103 -28.10 -46.99 8.73
C ALA A 103 -29.29 -47.22 7.79
N LEU A 104 -29.16 -46.86 6.51
CA LEU A 104 -30.17 -47.14 5.47
C LEU A 104 -30.40 -48.64 5.32
N ASP A 105 -29.34 -49.43 5.16
CA ASP A 105 -29.39 -50.87 5.01
C ASP A 105 -30.09 -51.54 6.21
N ASN A 106 -29.75 -51.11 7.42
CA ASN A 106 -30.38 -51.58 8.65
C ASN A 106 -31.87 -51.24 8.69
N LYS A 107 -32.28 -50.05 8.21
CA LYS A 107 -33.69 -49.65 8.15
C LYS A 107 -34.49 -50.44 7.12
N VAL A 108 -33.92 -50.65 5.94
CA VAL A 108 -34.55 -51.45 4.86
C VAL A 108 -34.69 -52.92 5.29
N LYS A 109 -33.66 -53.52 5.90
CA LYS A 109 -33.70 -54.89 6.45
C LYS A 109 -34.72 -55.05 7.57
N THR A 110 -34.86 -54.05 8.44
CA THR A 110 -35.86 -54.08 9.52
C THR A 110 -37.28 -54.00 8.96
N LYS A 111 -37.52 -53.16 7.94
CA LYS A 111 -38.84 -53.06 7.28
C LYS A 111 -39.19 -54.29 6.46
N SER A 112 -38.23 -54.93 5.79
CA SER A 112 -38.48 -56.15 5.02
C SER A 112 -38.96 -57.31 5.91
N LYS A 113 -38.48 -57.39 7.16
CA LYS A 113 -38.98 -58.33 8.18
C LYS A 113 -40.40 -58.00 8.69
N LEU A 114 -40.82 -56.74 8.63
CA LEU A 114 -42.15 -56.25 9.07
C LEU A 114 -43.22 -56.22 7.96
N ARG A 115 -42.83 -56.35 6.69
CA ARG A 115 -43.70 -56.20 5.50
C ARG A 115 -44.79 -57.27 5.32
N ALA A 116 -45.00 -58.14 6.29
CA ALA A 116 -46.07 -59.14 6.23
C ALA A 116 -47.49 -58.57 6.46
N ARG A 117 -47.71 -57.30 6.87
CA ARG A 117 -49.05 -56.87 7.31
C ARG A 117 -49.62 -55.47 6.95
N THR A 118 -48.95 -54.51 6.30
CA THR A 118 -49.58 -53.18 6.05
C THR A 118 -49.08 -52.42 4.80
N PHE A 119 -50.03 -51.85 4.04
CA PHE A 119 -49.90 -51.16 2.73
C PHE A 119 -49.39 -49.70 2.79
N SER A 120 -48.46 -49.36 3.69
CA SER A 120 -47.80 -48.03 3.68
C SER A 120 -46.42 -48.10 3.01
N VAL A 121 -46.27 -47.42 1.87
CA VAL A 121 -45.04 -47.40 1.06
C VAL A 121 -44.14 -46.22 1.48
N THR A 122 -43.72 -46.17 2.75
CA THR A 122 -42.59 -45.31 3.12
C THR A 122 -41.30 -45.91 2.55
N THR A 123 -40.56 -45.16 1.74
CA THR A 123 -39.22 -45.50 1.26
C THR A 123 -38.16 -44.75 2.05
N TYR A 124 -36.95 -45.31 2.10
CA TYR A 124 -35.81 -44.68 2.77
C TYR A 124 -34.70 -44.44 1.74
N ALA A 125 -33.97 -43.34 1.88
CA ALA A 125 -32.81 -43.03 1.06
C ALA A 125 -31.78 -42.25 1.89
N VAL A 126 -30.52 -42.30 1.48
CA VAL A 126 -29.51 -41.34 1.93
C VAL A 126 -29.49 -40.21 0.91
N GLU A 127 -29.53 -38.98 1.39
CA GLU A 127 -29.35 -37.79 0.58
C GLU A 127 -28.16 -37.00 1.09
N GLU A 128 -27.21 -36.74 0.19
CA GLU A 128 -26.06 -35.89 0.44
C GLU A 128 -26.50 -34.41 0.49
N LYS A 129 -26.00 -33.68 1.48
CA LYS A 129 -26.16 -32.24 1.60
C LYS A 129 -24.81 -31.62 2.00
N THR A 130 -24.53 -30.42 1.54
CA THR A 130 -23.44 -29.60 2.09
C THR A 130 -23.75 -29.22 3.54
N LYS A 131 -22.83 -29.48 4.47
CA LYS A 131 -22.97 -29.04 5.87
C LYS A 131 -22.91 -27.52 5.92
N ASP A 132 -23.87 -26.91 6.63
CA ASP A 132 -23.87 -25.47 6.85
C ASP A 132 -22.69 -25.08 7.75
N ILE A 133 -21.80 -24.22 7.26
CA ILE A 133 -20.64 -23.73 8.02
C ILE A 133 -21.05 -22.42 8.71
N GLU A 134 -21.24 -22.50 10.03
CA GLU A 134 -21.55 -21.32 10.84
C GLU A 134 -20.33 -20.39 10.98
N TYR A 135 -19.14 -20.97 11.15
CA TYR A 135 -17.88 -20.25 11.33
C TYR A 135 -16.83 -20.79 10.36
N GLY A 136 -16.50 -20.02 9.33
CA GLY A 136 -15.60 -20.45 8.28
C GLY A 136 -14.38 -19.56 8.09
N VAL A 137 -13.39 -20.12 7.42
CA VAL A 137 -12.26 -19.42 6.80
C VAL A 137 -12.41 -19.59 5.30
N LEU A 138 -12.24 -18.51 4.54
CA LEU A 138 -12.12 -18.58 3.08
C LEU A 138 -10.66 -18.75 2.73
N TYR A 139 -10.33 -19.75 1.92
CA TYR A 139 -9.06 -19.84 1.24
C TYR A 139 -9.21 -19.32 -0.18
N LEU A 140 -8.40 -18.32 -0.52
CA LEU A 140 -8.45 -17.62 -1.81
C LEU A 140 -7.58 -18.36 -2.82
N GLU A 141 -8.05 -18.47 -4.06
CA GLU A 141 -7.19 -18.91 -5.16
C GLU A 141 -6.12 -17.87 -5.51
N SER A 142 -5.00 -18.34 -6.06
CA SER A 142 -3.89 -17.49 -6.48
C SER A 142 -4.17 -16.76 -7.79
N GLU A 143 -4.91 -17.42 -8.68
CA GLU A 143 -5.30 -16.91 -9.99
C GLU A 143 -6.82 -16.83 -10.09
N GLY A 144 -7.31 -15.78 -10.75
CA GLY A 144 -8.73 -15.58 -11.04
C GLY A 144 -8.99 -15.56 -12.54
N LYS A 145 -10.26 -15.38 -12.92
CA LYS A 145 -10.65 -15.16 -14.31
C LYS A 145 -11.20 -13.75 -14.51
N ASP A 146 -10.82 -13.11 -15.61
CA ASP A 146 -11.42 -11.85 -16.05
C ASP A 146 -12.87 -12.05 -16.55
N LYS A 147 -13.54 -10.95 -16.90
CA LYS A 147 -14.94 -10.98 -17.41
C LYS A 147 -15.12 -11.77 -18.70
N ASN A 148 -14.05 -12.08 -19.42
CA ASN A 148 -14.04 -12.86 -20.65
C ASN A 148 -13.60 -14.32 -20.41
N GLY A 149 -13.27 -14.69 -19.17
CA GLY A 149 -12.82 -16.02 -18.78
C GLY A 149 -11.32 -16.25 -18.94
N ASN A 150 -10.51 -15.23 -19.22
CA ASN A 150 -9.05 -15.37 -19.28
C ASN A 150 -8.45 -15.38 -17.87
N LEU A 151 -7.43 -16.21 -17.65
CA LEU A 151 -6.70 -16.24 -16.38
C LEU A 151 -6.00 -14.89 -16.12
N GLN A 152 -5.97 -14.50 -14.85
CA GLN A 152 -5.26 -13.33 -14.32
C GLN A 152 -4.59 -13.74 -12.99
N PRO A 153 -3.42 -13.18 -12.64
CA PRO A 153 -2.69 -13.52 -11.41
C PRO A 153 -3.30 -12.90 -10.14
N TYR A 154 -4.58 -12.52 -10.20
CA TYR A 154 -5.34 -11.99 -9.09
C TYR A 154 -6.83 -12.29 -9.22
N LEU A 155 -7.50 -12.27 -8.09
CA LEU A 155 -8.95 -12.32 -7.95
C LEU A 155 -9.53 -10.91 -8.00
N THR A 156 -10.68 -10.75 -8.63
CA THR A 156 -11.48 -9.52 -8.54
C THR A 156 -12.64 -9.72 -7.58
N TYR A 157 -13.02 -8.65 -6.87
CA TYR A 157 -14.15 -8.67 -5.95
C TYR A 157 -14.95 -7.37 -6.03
N ASP A 158 -16.21 -7.44 -5.62
CA ASP A 158 -17.03 -6.25 -5.36
C ASP A 158 -16.93 -5.86 -3.88
N ASN A 159 -16.56 -4.61 -3.59
CA ASN A 159 -16.53 -4.07 -2.23
C ASN A 159 -17.97 -3.76 -1.78
N VAL A 160 -18.44 -4.47 -0.76
CA VAL A 160 -19.82 -4.38 -0.27
C VAL A 160 -20.14 -3.01 0.36
N LEU A 161 -19.15 -2.36 0.97
CA LEU A 161 -19.34 -1.07 1.63
C LEU A 161 -19.39 0.08 0.64
N THR A 162 -18.55 0.04 -0.39
CA THR A 162 -18.39 1.18 -1.31
C THR A 162 -19.13 1.00 -2.63
N GLY A 163 -19.37 -0.24 -3.04
CA GLY A 163 -19.94 -0.63 -4.33
C GLY A 163 -18.95 -0.61 -5.50
N TYR A 164 -17.65 -0.43 -5.23
CA TYR A 164 -16.61 -0.44 -6.25
C TYR A 164 -15.91 -1.79 -6.34
N ASP A 165 -15.38 -2.09 -7.51
CA ASP A 165 -14.50 -3.23 -7.72
C ASP A 165 -13.15 -3.04 -7.01
N GLY A 166 -12.54 -4.15 -6.64
CA GLY A 166 -11.16 -4.23 -6.17
C GLY A 166 -10.53 -5.55 -6.58
N TYR A 167 -9.29 -5.77 -6.15
CA TYR A 167 -8.55 -6.99 -6.47
C TYR A 167 -7.64 -7.42 -5.32
N THR A 168 -7.42 -8.73 -5.19
CA THR A 168 -6.51 -9.36 -4.24
C THR A 168 -6.02 -10.71 -4.78
N THR A 169 -5.16 -11.45 -4.07
CA THR A 169 -4.77 -12.81 -4.48
C THR A 169 -4.38 -13.66 -3.27
N GLY A 170 -4.68 -14.96 -3.38
CA GLY A 170 -4.24 -15.98 -2.44
C GLY A 170 -2.73 -16.16 -2.34
N SER A 171 -1.95 -15.67 -3.31
CA SER A 171 -0.48 -15.81 -3.34
C SER A 171 0.23 -15.03 -2.23
N TYR A 172 -0.27 -13.85 -1.83
CA TYR A 172 0.33 -13.08 -0.73
C TYR A 172 -0.34 -13.33 0.61
N ALA A 173 -1.64 -13.68 0.60
CA ALA A 173 -2.42 -13.96 1.79
C ALA A 173 -3.56 -14.92 1.44
N LYS A 174 -3.45 -16.15 1.95
CA LYS A 174 -4.31 -17.26 1.55
C LYS A 174 -5.68 -17.20 2.21
N ASP A 175 -5.83 -16.55 3.36
CA ASP A 175 -7.06 -16.60 4.14
C ASP A 175 -7.84 -15.27 4.27
N ALA A 176 -9.16 -15.41 4.42
CA ALA A 176 -10.11 -14.36 4.78
C ALA A 176 -11.20 -14.92 5.71
N ALA A 177 -11.89 -14.04 6.45
CA ALA A 177 -13.05 -14.45 7.25
C ALA A 177 -14.24 -14.78 6.35
N TYR A 178 -14.84 -15.97 6.49
CA TYR A 178 -16.10 -16.30 5.82
C TYR A 178 -17.29 -15.64 6.52
N ILE A 179 -18.06 -14.86 5.78
CA ILE A 179 -19.26 -14.20 6.30
C ILE A 179 -20.52 -14.96 5.88
N GLY A 180 -20.63 -15.36 4.61
CA GLY A 180 -21.80 -16.09 4.12
C GLY A 180 -21.90 -16.12 2.60
N GLU A 181 -23.01 -16.64 2.08
CA GLU A 181 -23.35 -16.55 0.66
C GLU A 181 -24.46 -15.52 0.43
N PHE A 182 -24.25 -14.58 -0.49
CA PHE A 182 -25.19 -13.51 -0.80
C PHE A 182 -25.30 -13.35 -2.31
N ASN A 183 -26.52 -13.40 -2.86
CA ASN A 183 -26.78 -13.25 -4.30
C ASN A 183 -25.94 -14.20 -5.19
N GLY A 184 -25.67 -15.42 -4.72
CA GLY A 184 -24.85 -16.41 -5.42
C GLY A 184 -23.33 -16.19 -5.36
N LYS A 185 -22.87 -15.18 -4.62
CA LYS A 185 -21.46 -14.86 -4.36
C LYS A 185 -21.06 -15.27 -2.94
N ILE A 186 -19.79 -15.62 -2.76
CA ILE A 186 -19.22 -15.91 -1.45
C ILE A 186 -18.69 -14.62 -0.85
N ARG A 187 -19.21 -14.22 0.31
CA ARG A 187 -18.81 -13.01 1.02
C ARG A 187 -17.77 -13.32 2.08
N GLY A 188 -16.68 -12.58 2.05
CA GLY A 188 -15.66 -12.62 3.10
C GLY A 188 -15.11 -11.26 3.47
N LYS A 189 -14.20 -11.23 4.45
CA LYS A 189 -13.49 -10.02 4.85
C LYS A 189 -11.98 -10.28 4.94
N GLN A 190 -11.21 -9.40 4.31
CA GLN A 190 -9.73 -9.42 4.30
C GLN A 190 -9.21 -7.99 4.23
N ALA A 191 -8.16 -7.67 4.99
CA ALA A 191 -7.51 -6.35 4.99
C ALA A 191 -8.48 -5.15 5.00
N GLY A 192 -9.45 -5.19 5.90
CA GLY A 192 -10.42 -4.12 6.15
C GLY A 192 -11.68 -4.19 5.30
N VAL A 193 -11.62 -4.77 4.10
CA VAL A 193 -12.74 -4.74 3.14
C VAL A 193 -13.58 -5.99 3.18
N VAL A 194 -14.90 -5.81 2.99
CA VAL A 194 -15.86 -6.90 2.79
C VAL A 194 -16.03 -7.12 1.29
N MET A 195 -15.73 -8.34 0.84
CA MET A 195 -15.54 -8.72 -0.56
C MET A 195 -16.57 -9.77 -0.96
N ASP A 196 -17.18 -9.62 -2.13
CA ASP A 196 -18.00 -10.65 -2.79
C ASP A 196 -17.20 -11.34 -3.92
N PHE A 197 -16.93 -12.65 -3.76
CA PHE A 197 -16.16 -13.49 -4.69
C PHE A 197 -17.05 -14.45 -5.50
N ASN A 198 -16.57 -14.89 -6.67
CA ASN A 198 -17.18 -16.05 -7.32
C ASN A 198 -16.88 -17.32 -6.53
N LYS A 199 -17.77 -18.32 -6.62
CA LYS A 199 -17.58 -19.62 -5.96
C LYS A 199 -16.34 -20.38 -6.42
N GLU A 200 -15.89 -20.15 -7.65
CA GLU A 200 -14.68 -20.80 -8.19
C GLU A 200 -13.37 -20.15 -7.71
N ASP A 201 -13.43 -18.93 -7.15
CA ASP A 201 -12.25 -18.17 -6.73
C ASP A 201 -11.86 -18.44 -5.26
N VAL A 202 -12.69 -19.17 -4.51
CA VAL A 202 -12.51 -19.40 -3.08
C VAL A 202 -12.99 -20.78 -2.64
N THR A 203 -12.33 -21.33 -1.62
CA THR A 203 -12.79 -22.52 -0.91
C THR A 203 -13.18 -22.18 0.53
N ILE A 204 -14.35 -22.66 0.98
CA ILE A 204 -14.82 -22.47 2.35
C ILE A 204 -14.37 -23.63 3.22
N VAL A 205 -13.67 -23.33 4.31
CA VAL A 205 -13.15 -24.29 5.29
C VAL A 205 -13.78 -24.04 6.65
N ASP A 206 -14.26 -25.08 7.31
CA ASP A 206 -14.72 -24.99 8.71
C ASP A 206 -13.54 -24.55 9.59
N TYR A 207 -13.72 -23.51 10.41
CA TYR A 207 -12.62 -22.96 11.21
C TYR A 207 -11.99 -23.98 12.17
N THR A 208 -12.73 -25.01 12.60
CA THR A 208 -12.20 -26.10 13.45
C THR A 208 -11.26 -27.04 12.69
N LYS A 209 -11.36 -27.06 11.35
CA LYS A 209 -10.54 -27.86 10.43
C LYS A 209 -9.43 -27.03 9.78
N ALA A 210 -9.55 -25.71 9.78
CA ALA A 210 -8.52 -24.79 9.32
C ALA A 210 -7.29 -24.89 10.23
N LYS A 211 -6.20 -25.46 9.70
CA LYS A 211 -4.95 -25.65 10.44
C LYS A 211 -4.20 -24.35 10.69
N ASN A 212 -4.32 -23.40 9.76
CA ASN A 212 -3.60 -22.13 9.77
C ASN A 212 -4.61 -21.00 9.57
N ILE A 213 -4.60 -20.05 10.50
CA ILE A 213 -5.45 -18.86 10.47
C ILE A 213 -4.58 -17.67 10.82
N SER A 214 -4.68 -16.61 10.04
CA SER A 214 -4.03 -15.33 10.30
C SER A 214 -4.44 -14.77 11.66
N HIS A 215 -3.46 -14.29 12.43
CA HIS A 215 -3.69 -13.76 13.77
C HIS A 215 -2.62 -12.74 14.14
N TYR A 216 -2.90 -11.99 15.20
CA TYR A 216 -2.01 -11.01 15.80
C TYR A 216 -1.55 -11.51 17.16
N TYR A 217 -0.34 -11.13 17.54
CA TYR A 217 0.19 -11.43 18.87
C TYR A 217 1.13 -10.32 19.31
N VAL A 218 1.33 -10.21 20.62
CA VAL A 218 2.24 -9.24 21.21
C VAL A 218 3.48 -9.96 21.72
N GLU A 219 4.64 -9.41 21.41
CA GLU A 219 5.92 -9.88 21.93
C GLU A 219 6.92 -8.71 22.02
N GLY A 220 7.72 -8.65 23.09
CA GLY A 220 8.79 -7.67 23.21
C GLY A 220 8.32 -6.20 23.13
N GLY A 221 7.08 -5.92 23.54
CA GLY A 221 6.49 -4.58 23.47
C GLY A 221 5.97 -4.15 22.08
N TYR A 222 5.92 -5.04 21.10
CA TYR A 222 5.37 -4.80 19.77
C TYR A 222 4.16 -5.70 19.48
N LEU A 223 3.28 -5.22 18.60
CA LEU A 223 2.21 -5.99 18.00
C LEU A 223 2.70 -6.52 16.65
N TYR A 224 2.51 -7.80 16.43
CA TYR A 224 2.84 -8.49 15.19
C TYR A 224 1.57 -9.00 14.52
N HIS A 225 1.54 -8.93 13.20
CA HIS A 225 0.58 -9.64 12.38
C HIS A 225 1.26 -10.88 11.77
N LYS A 226 0.73 -12.06 12.07
CA LYS A 226 1.15 -13.35 11.51
C LYS A 226 0.08 -13.82 10.54
N TYR A 227 0.35 -13.66 9.25
CA TYR A 227 -0.61 -13.94 8.20
C TYR A 227 -0.26 -15.21 7.44
N TYR A 228 -1.27 -16.01 7.12
CA TYR A 228 -1.14 -17.24 6.36
C TYR A 228 -1.09 -16.93 4.87
N TYR A 229 -0.06 -17.41 4.17
CA TYR A 229 0.10 -17.19 2.71
C TYR A 229 0.09 -18.48 1.89
N GLY A 230 -0.23 -19.63 2.49
CA GLY A 230 -0.16 -20.95 1.82
C GLY A 230 1.09 -21.74 2.21
N SER A 231 1.29 -22.92 1.61
CA SER A 231 2.44 -23.82 1.82
C SER A 231 2.72 -24.16 3.28
N LYS A 232 1.66 -24.22 4.10
CA LYS A 232 1.72 -24.36 5.58
C LYS A 232 2.64 -23.32 6.26
N SER A 233 2.83 -22.16 5.65
CA SER A 233 3.79 -21.14 6.06
C SER A 233 3.11 -19.81 6.40
N PHE A 234 3.78 -19.00 7.22
CA PHE A 234 3.28 -17.71 7.67
C PHE A 234 4.31 -16.62 7.40
N GLY A 235 3.82 -15.44 7.02
CA GLY A 235 4.59 -14.21 7.07
C GLY A 235 4.33 -13.51 8.39
N VAL A 236 5.30 -12.73 8.86
CA VAL A 236 5.18 -11.99 10.12
C VAL A 236 5.57 -10.52 9.89
N GLN A 237 4.85 -9.58 10.49
CA GLN A 237 5.19 -8.17 10.36
C GLN A 237 4.97 -7.44 11.68
N LYS A 238 5.92 -6.59 12.09
CA LYS A 238 5.67 -5.60 13.15
C LYS A 238 4.71 -4.54 12.61
N VAL A 239 3.53 -4.44 13.22
CA VAL A 239 2.47 -3.50 12.80
C VAL A 239 2.27 -2.36 13.80
N GLY A 240 2.98 -2.37 14.93
CA GLY A 240 2.94 -1.27 15.88
C GLY A 240 3.56 -1.59 17.23
N LYS A 241 3.59 -0.59 18.10
CA LYS A 241 3.85 -0.83 19.53
C LYS A 241 2.66 -1.52 20.16
N LYS A 242 2.91 -2.34 21.18
CA LYS A 242 1.88 -3.02 21.98
C LYS A 242 0.82 -2.03 22.48
N PRO A 243 -0.45 -2.17 22.08
CA PRO A 243 -1.55 -1.47 22.74
C PRO A 243 -1.78 -1.99 24.16
N SER A 244 -2.20 -1.13 25.09
CA SER A 244 -2.38 -1.49 26.51
C SER A 244 -3.45 -2.56 26.76
N TYR A 245 -4.39 -2.71 25.83
CA TYR A 245 -5.47 -3.71 25.91
C TYR A 245 -5.09 -5.08 25.31
N LEU A 246 -3.87 -5.24 24.78
CA LEU A 246 -3.38 -6.52 24.30
C LEU A 246 -2.29 -7.07 25.24
N SER A 247 -2.36 -8.36 25.49
CA SER A 247 -1.42 -9.11 26.35
C SER A 247 -0.58 -10.09 25.55
N GLU A 248 0.66 -10.30 26.00
CA GLU A 248 1.57 -11.33 25.46
C GLU A 248 1.01 -12.74 25.75
N GLY A 249 1.35 -13.72 24.91
CA GLY A 249 0.89 -15.10 25.04
C GLY A 249 -0.57 -15.35 24.60
N ILE A 250 -1.23 -14.36 24.01
CA ILE A 250 -2.60 -14.47 23.47
C ILE A 250 -2.57 -14.20 21.97
N ASN A 251 -3.22 -15.07 21.20
CA ASN A 251 -3.50 -14.84 19.79
C ASN A 251 -4.82 -14.06 19.65
N TYR A 252 -4.79 -13.01 18.84
CA TYR A 252 -5.94 -12.17 18.52
C TYR A 252 -6.30 -12.28 17.05
N TYR A 253 -7.57 -12.41 16.74
CA TYR A 253 -8.08 -12.46 15.36
C TYR A 253 -8.60 -11.08 14.95
N SER A 254 -8.29 -10.69 13.72
CA SER A 254 -8.80 -9.48 13.07
C SER A 254 -8.54 -9.56 11.57
N TYR A 255 -9.57 -9.34 10.74
CA TYR A 255 -9.39 -9.16 9.29
C TYR A 255 -9.58 -7.69 8.86
N ASP A 256 -9.60 -6.75 9.81
CA ASP A 256 -9.47 -5.31 9.54
C ASP A 256 -8.22 -4.68 10.14
N GLY A 257 -7.48 -5.41 10.98
CA GLY A 257 -6.30 -4.87 11.67
C GLY A 257 -6.62 -3.77 12.69
N HIS A 258 -7.90 -3.48 12.95
CA HIS A 258 -8.34 -2.39 13.82
C HIS A 258 -9.00 -2.90 15.10
N TYR A 259 -9.83 -3.93 14.99
CA TYR A 259 -10.61 -4.51 16.08
C TYR A 259 -10.19 -5.96 16.32
N PHE A 260 -9.83 -6.28 17.56
CA PHE A 260 -9.22 -7.55 17.91
C PHE A 260 -10.15 -8.44 18.75
N TYR A 261 -10.10 -9.74 18.49
CA TYR A 261 -10.92 -10.74 19.17
C TYR A 261 -10.05 -11.88 19.69
N THR A 262 -10.33 -12.39 20.88
CA THR A 262 -9.68 -13.61 21.40
C THR A 262 -10.37 -14.90 20.92
N SER A 263 -11.53 -14.78 20.26
CA SER A 263 -12.34 -15.90 19.79
C SER A 263 -12.69 -15.70 18.31
N TYR A 264 -12.22 -16.61 17.45
CA TYR A 264 -12.52 -16.59 16.02
C TYR A 264 -14.04 -16.69 15.73
N PRO A 265 -14.82 -17.61 16.35
CA PRO A 265 -16.27 -17.63 16.17
C PRO A 265 -16.97 -16.33 16.55
N THR A 266 -16.52 -15.67 17.62
CA THR A 266 -17.09 -14.39 18.06
C THR A 266 -16.86 -13.29 17.02
N MET A 267 -15.65 -13.24 16.44
CA MET A 267 -15.34 -12.30 15.35
C MET A 267 -16.22 -12.54 14.12
N ILE A 268 -16.34 -13.80 13.68
CA ILE A 268 -17.20 -14.15 12.52
C ILE A 268 -18.65 -13.75 12.77
N LYS A 269 -19.17 -13.99 13.98
CA LYS A 269 -20.52 -13.58 14.34
C LYS A 269 -20.73 -12.07 14.27
N ASP A 270 -19.76 -11.28 14.75
CA ASP A 270 -19.81 -9.82 14.63
C ASP A 270 -19.81 -9.41 13.15
N TYR A 271 -18.95 -10.01 12.31
CA TYR A 271 -18.90 -9.73 10.87
C TYR A 271 -20.18 -10.16 10.11
N GLN A 272 -20.83 -11.26 10.52
CA GLN A 272 -22.12 -11.71 9.98
C GLN A 272 -23.26 -10.73 10.32
N ASN A 273 -23.21 -10.13 11.51
CA ASN A 273 -24.22 -9.17 11.95
C ASN A 273 -24.02 -7.77 11.38
N SER A 274 -22.76 -7.37 11.15
CA SER A 274 -22.43 -6.03 10.67
C SER A 274 -21.07 -5.98 9.99
N ASN A 275 -21.00 -5.18 8.92
CA ASN A 275 -19.74 -4.86 8.26
C ASN A 275 -18.92 -3.77 9.00
N THR A 276 -19.51 -3.10 9.99
CA THR A 276 -18.95 -1.87 10.59
C THR A 276 -19.09 -1.78 12.11
N SER A 277 -19.68 -2.78 12.76
CA SER A 277 -19.89 -2.81 14.20
C SER A 277 -19.20 -4.01 14.83
N TYR A 278 -18.49 -3.78 15.93
CA TYR A 278 -17.58 -4.74 16.56
C TYR A 278 -17.80 -4.84 18.08
N PRO A 279 -19.04 -5.10 18.54
CA PRO A 279 -19.40 -5.00 19.96
C PRO A 279 -18.65 -5.96 20.89
N ASN A 280 -18.10 -7.05 20.36
CA ASN A 280 -17.37 -8.06 21.12
C ASN A 280 -15.84 -7.97 20.99
N ALA A 281 -15.32 -6.99 20.25
CA ALA A 281 -13.88 -6.75 20.18
C ALA A 281 -13.33 -6.28 21.55
N VAL A 282 -12.11 -6.71 21.88
CA VAL A 282 -11.43 -6.31 23.13
C VAL A 282 -11.19 -4.79 23.21
N ASN A 283 -11.16 -4.13 22.06
CA ASN A 283 -10.93 -2.70 21.88
C ASN A 283 -12.07 -2.01 21.11
N LYS A 284 -13.31 -2.47 21.28
CA LYS A 284 -14.51 -1.94 20.58
C LYS A 284 -14.70 -0.42 20.60
N SER A 285 -14.18 0.27 21.62
CA SER A 285 -14.26 1.73 21.77
C SER A 285 -12.96 2.46 21.45
N ASN A 286 -11.89 1.72 21.11
CA ASN A 286 -10.57 2.26 20.83
C ASN A 286 -9.90 1.45 19.70
N PRO A 287 -10.35 1.62 18.44
CA PRO A 287 -9.76 0.92 17.31
C PRO A 287 -8.27 1.21 17.20
N PHE A 288 -7.50 0.16 16.89
CA PHE A 288 -6.08 0.31 16.61
C PHE A 288 -5.89 0.88 15.21
N TYR A 289 -4.91 1.76 15.03
CA TYR A 289 -4.42 2.15 13.71
C TYR A 289 -2.90 2.04 13.73
N ASN A 290 -2.35 1.23 12.83
CA ASN A 290 -0.91 1.18 12.61
C ASN A 290 -0.42 2.56 12.14
N TYR A 291 0.36 3.24 12.97
CA TYR A 291 0.71 4.65 12.78
C TYR A 291 1.27 4.92 11.38
N TYR A 292 2.32 4.19 10.95
CA TYR A 292 2.94 4.43 9.64
C TYR A 292 2.09 3.97 8.46
N GLN A 293 1.23 2.96 8.64
CA GLN A 293 0.33 2.49 7.58
C GLN A 293 -0.79 3.50 7.29
N PHE A 294 -1.29 4.18 8.32
CA PHE A 294 -2.38 5.15 8.22
C PHE A 294 -1.94 6.62 8.34
N LEU A 295 -0.62 6.87 8.35
CA LEU A 295 -0.04 8.21 8.24
C LEU A 295 -0.13 8.67 6.78
N SER A 296 -0.69 9.85 6.55
CA SER A 296 -0.71 10.45 5.21
C SER A 296 0.71 10.74 4.71
N HIS A 297 0.95 10.53 3.42
CA HIS A 297 2.14 10.96 2.70
C HIS A 297 2.35 12.47 2.76
N ARG A 298 1.33 13.28 3.11
CA ARG A 298 1.48 14.72 3.43
C ARG A 298 2.03 14.96 4.84
N SER A 299 2.86 14.05 5.33
CA SER A 299 3.69 14.22 6.52
C SER A 299 5.16 14.31 6.14
N LYS A 300 5.97 14.85 7.04
CA LYS A 300 7.43 14.82 6.93
C LYS A 300 8.01 13.91 8.01
N THR A 301 8.83 12.95 7.59
CA THR A 301 9.64 12.18 8.53
C THR A 301 10.75 13.04 9.15
N THR A 302 11.15 12.73 10.38
CA THR A 302 12.31 13.29 11.07
C THR A 302 13.60 12.54 10.79
N LEU A 303 13.54 11.41 10.06
CA LEU A 303 14.73 10.66 9.67
C LEU A 303 15.62 11.48 8.73
N THR A 304 16.92 11.27 8.87
CA THR A 304 17.95 11.87 8.00
C THR A 304 18.35 10.94 6.87
N SER A 305 19.06 11.47 5.87
CA SER A 305 19.68 10.67 4.80
C SER A 305 20.58 9.54 5.35
N SER A 306 21.31 9.81 6.43
CA SER A 306 22.16 8.82 7.11
C SER A 306 21.36 7.69 7.75
N ASN A 307 20.18 7.98 8.31
CA ASN A 307 19.30 6.94 8.85
C ASN A 307 18.85 5.97 7.75
N PHE A 308 18.40 6.49 6.60
CA PHE A 308 18.02 5.64 5.47
C PHE A 308 19.19 4.80 4.94
N ASN A 309 20.37 5.40 4.80
CA ASN A 309 21.55 4.67 4.35
C ASN A 309 21.95 3.56 5.34
N THR A 310 21.79 3.81 6.64
CA THR A 310 22.04 2.79 7.68
C THR A 310 21.05 1.63 7.56
N ILE A 311 19.75 1.92 7.42
CA ILE A 311 18.72 0.90 7.23
C ILE A 311 19.03 0.06 5.98
N THR A 312 19.30 0.71 4.84
CA THR A 312 19.62 -0.01 3.60
C THR A 312 20.83 -0.92 3.77
N ASN A 313 21.91 -0.43 4.39
CA ASN A 313 23.13 -1.22 4.58
C ASN A 313 22.90 -2.42 5.51
N ASP A 314 22.07 -2.26 6.54
CA ASP A 314 21.68 -3.35 7.43
C ASP A 314 20.87 -4.43 6.68
N LYS A 315 19.93 -4.01 5.82
CA LYS A 315 19.08 -4.92 5.04
C LYS A 315 19.83 -5.68 3.95
N VAL A 316 20.78 -5.04 3.27
CA VAL A 316 21.42 -5.63 2.07
C VAL A 316 22.83 -6.14 2.30
N GLY A 317 23.45 -5.79 3.43
CA GLY A 317 24.84 -6.12 3.75
C GLY A 317 25.80 -5.71 2.63
N SER A 318 26.62 -6.67 2.18
CA SER A 318 27.60 -6.46 1.11
C SER A 318 27.02 -6.42 -0.31
N SER A 319 25.71 -6.67 -0.49
CA SER A 319 25.09 -6.75 -1.82
C SER A 319 25.19 -5.43 -2.60
N SER A 320 25.25 -5.52 -3.92
CA SER A 320 25.29 -4.37 -4.85
C SER A 320 23.90 -3.73 -5.02
N SER A 321 23.27 -3.30 -3.93
CA SER A 321 21.93 -2.69 -3.96
C SER A 321 21.93 -1.30 -4.61
N LYS A 322 20.91 -1.02 -5.42
CA LYS A 322 20.62 0.30 -6.01
C LYS A 322 20.04 1.31 -5.02
N MET A 323 19.62 0.87 -3.82
CA MET A 323 19.16 1.75 -2.75
C MET A 323 20.31 2.30 -1.90
N LYS A 324 21.55 1.79 -2.06
CA LYS A 324 22.70 2.29 -1.30
C LYS A 324 22.96 3.77 -1.61
N ASN A 325 23.17 4.55 -0.55
CA ASN A 325 23.42 5.99 -0.61
C ASN A 325 22.27 6.83 -1.20
N MET A 326 21.04 6.28 -1.29
CA MET A 326 19.90 7.00 -1.85
C MET A 326 19.16 7.88 -0.83
N GLY A 327 19.51 7.82 0.45
CA GLY A 327 18.78 8.50 1.52
C GLY A 327 18.51 10.00 1.28
N GLN A 328 19.47 10.73 0.73
CA GLN A 328 19.31 12.17 0.44
C GLN A 328 18.21 12.42 -0.61
N TYR A 329 18.08 11.55 -1.61
CA TYR A 329 17.10 11.75 -2.68
C TYR A 329 15.66 11.56 -2.19
N TYR A 330 15.42 10.67 -1.21
CA TYR A 330 14.09 10.59 -0.56
C TYR A 330 13.76 11.87 0.18
N ILE A 331 14.71 12.43 0.94
CA ILE A 331 14.52 13.68 1.70
C ILE A 331 14.28 14.87 0.76
N ASP A 332 15.08 14.99 -0.31
CA ASP A 332 14.95 16.08 -1.28
C ASP A 332 13.57 16.06 -1.94
N ASN A 333 13.09 14.87 -2.35
CA ASN A 333 11.78 14.71 -2.97
C ASN A 333 10.63 14.92 -1.98
N GLN A 334 10.78 14.55 -0.71
CA GLN A 334 9.81 14.91 0.34
C GLN A 334 9.65 16.43 0.47
N ASN A 335 10.76 17.15 0.48
CA ASN A 335 10.74 18.60 0.63
C ASN A 335 10.22 19.30 -0.64
N THR A 336 10.44 18.70 -1.82
CA THR A 336 10.05 19.32 -3.11
C THR A 336 8.58 19.04 -3.45
N TYR A 337 8.10 17.82 -3.21
CA TYR A 337 6.80 17.34 -3.65
C TYR A 337 5.81 17.07 -2.51
N GLY A 338 6.23 17.27 -1.25
CA GLY A 338 5.36 17.07 -0.09
C GLY A 338 4.93 15.63 0.11
N THR A 339 5.82 14.67 -0.17
CA THR A 339 5.56 13.23 -0.05
C THR A 339 6.49 12.61 0.98
N ASN A 340 5.96 11.89 1.97
CA ASN A 340 6.75 11.40 3.09
C ASN A 340 7.90 10.49 2.61
N ALA A 341 9.13 10.88 2.91
CA ALA A 341 10.36 10.20 2.47
C ALA A 341 10.43 8.76 3.00
N LEU A 342 10.00 8.56 4.24
CA LEU A 342 10.07 7.27 4.91
C LEU A 342 9.03 6.28 4.38
N LEU A 343 7.82 6.74 4.08
CA LEU A 343 6.80 5.90 3.44
C LEU A 343 7.26 5.48 2.04
N MET A 344 7.78 6.41 1.23
CA MET A 344 8.36 6.08 -0.09
C MET A 344 9.56 5.13 0.03
N PHE A 345 10.41 5.30 1.05
CA PHE A 345 11.54 4.42 1.31
C PHE A 345 11.06 2.99 1.63
N GLY A 346 10.06 2.85 2.50
CA GLY A 346 9.43 1.56 2.82
C GLY A 346 8.86 0.86 1.58
N VAL A 347 8.13 1.60 0.73
CA VAL A 347 7.62 1.08 -0.55
C VAL A 347 8.76 0.59 -1.43
N SER A 348 9.80 1.41 -1.66
CA SER A 348 10.91 0.98 -2.52
C SER A 348 11.64 -0.25 -1.99
N GLY A 349 11.78 -0.40 -0.68
CA GLY A 349 12.37 -1.59 -0.07
C GLY A 349 11.56 -2.85 -0.37
N ASN A 350 10.22 -2.74 -0.27
CA ASN A 350 9.27 -3.81 -0.57
C ASN A 350 9.29 -4.22 -2.05
N GLU A 351 9.19 -3.24 -2.95
CA GLU A 351 9.06 -3.46 -4.40
C GLU A 351 10.35 -4.00 -5.05
N SER A 352 11.50 -3.56 -4.55
CA SER A 352 12.78 -3.81 -5.23
C SER A 352 13.68 -4.83 -4.56
N LYS A 353 13.19 -5.58 -3.55
CA LYS A 353 14.02 -6.42 -2.68
C LYS A 353 15.20 -5.59 -2.14
N TRP A 354 14.89 -4.44 -1.54
CA TRP A 354 15.88 -3.48 -1.09
C TRP A 354 16.90 -3.06 -2.18
N GLY A 355 16.44 -2.89 -3.42
CA GLY A 355 17.24 -2.49 -4.57
C GLY A 355 18.09 -3.59 -5.20
N THR A 356 17.80 -4.87 -4.92
CA THR A 356 18.56 -6.03 -5.45
C THR A 356 17.81 -6.85 -6.50
N SER A 357 16.53 -6.56 -6.75
CA SER A 357 15.77 -7.23 -7.80
C SER A 357 16.34 -6.96 -9.20
N ALA A 358 16.08 -7.86 -10.16
CA ALA A 358 16.55 -7.70 -11.54
C ALA A 358 16.05 -6.38 -12.16
N ILE A 359 14.77 -6.03 -11.93
CA ILE A 359 14.18 -4.76 -12.38
C ILE A 359 14.94 -3.56 -11.80
N ALA A 360 15.28 -3.59 -10.49
CA ALA A 360 16.06 -2.52 -9.90
C ALA A 360 17.48 -2.45 -10.48
N GLN A 361 18.15 -3.59 -10.63
CA GLN A 361 19.53 -3.66 -11.12
C GLN A 361 19.66 -3.18 -12.57
N ASP A 362 18.78 -3.67 -13.44
CA ASP A 362 18.87 -3.51 -14.89
C ASP A 362 18.16 -2.24 -15.37
N LYS A 363 17.05 -1.86 -14.72
CA LYS A 363 16.20 -0.73 -15.14
C LYS A 363 16.25 0.47 -14.20
N ASN A 364 17.00 0.38 -13.09
CA ASN A 364 17.03 1.40 -12.03
C ASN A 364 15.64 1.75 -11.47
N ASN A 365 14.68 0.83 -11.58
CA ASN A 365 13.32 1.00 -11.13
C ASN A 365 13.16 0.41 -9.73
N LEU A 366 13.10 1.28 -8.72
CA LEU A 366 13.03 0.90 -7.31
C LEU A 366 11.60 0.64 -6.81
N PHE A 367 10.58 0.87 -7.62
CA PHE A 367 9.18 0.93 -7.18
C PHE A 367 8.25 0.01 -7.98
N GLY A 368 8.79 -0.77 -8.93
CA GLY A 368 7.97 -1.66 -9.74
C GLY A 368 7.18 -0.98 -10.85
N HIS A 369 7.39 0.32 -11.10
CA HIS A 369 6.55 1.09 -12.02
C HIS A 369 6.39 0.44 -13.40
N GLY A 370 5.15 0.23 -13.83
CA GLY A 370 4.82 -0.37 -15.13
C GLY A 370 5.08 -1.89 -15.24
N ALA A 371 5.46 -2.57 -14.16
CA ALA A 371 5.52 -4.02 -14.12
C ALA A 371 4.08 -4.58 -14.06
N VAL A 372 3.55 -4.94 -15.22
CA VAL A 372 2.19 -5.49 -15.37
C VAL A 372 2.21 -6.99 -15.59
N ASP A 373 1.15 -7.64 -15.16
CA ASP A 373 0.88 -9.08 -15.06
C ASP A 373 1.37 -9.95 -16.21
N ASN A 374 1.06 -9.58 -17.45
CA ASN A 374 1.40 -10.40 -18.61
C ASN A 374 2.86 -10.23 -19.05
N ASN A 375 3.61 -9.31 -18.42
CA ASN A 375 4.98 -9.01 -18.79
C ASN A 375 5.76 -8.17 -17.74
N PRO A 376 5.89 -8.63 -16.47
CA PRO A 376 6.34 -7.77 -15.37
C PRO A 376 7.75 -7.21 -15.59
N TYR A 377 8.72 -8.05 -15.98
CA TYR A 377 10.07 -7.58 -16.28
C TYR A 377 10.12 -6.67 -17.51
N TYR A 378 9.52 -7.03 -18.65
CA TYR A 378 9.70 -6.23 -19.88
C TYR A 378 8.78 -5.00 -19.96
N GLY A 379 7.62 -5.03 -19.30
CA GLY A 379 6.70 -3.90 -19.16
C GLY A 379 7.21 -2.81 -18.22
N ALA A 380 8.04 -3.18 -17.22
CA ALA A 380 8.56 -2.23 -16.25
C ALA A 380 9.29 -1.04 -16.90
N ASN A 381 9.05 0.15 -16.36
CA ASN A 381 9.70 1.37 -16.79
C ASN A 381 11.21 1.30 -16.55
N GLY A 382 11.97 1.83 -17.51
CA GLY A 382 13.41 2.05 -17.39
C GLY A 382 13.71 3.48 -17.00
N TYR A 383 14.61 3.66 -16.04
CA TYR A 383 15.09 4.97 -15.59
C TYR A 383 16.60 5.10 -15.82
N GLU A 384 17.04 6.32 -16.10
CA GLU A 384 18.46 6.62 -16.28
C GLU A 384 19.30 6.21 -15.07
N ASN A 385 18.78 6.42 -13.86
CA ASN A 385 19.42 6.09 -12.60
C ASN A 385 18.38 5.96 -11.47
N PRO A 386 18.73 5.36 -10.31
CA PRO A 386 17.77 5.13 -9.22
C PRO A 386 17.19 6.41 -8.62
N GLN A 387 17.92 7.51 -8.66
CA GLN A 387 17.46 8.80 -8.18
C GLN A 387 16.29 9.34 -9.02
N THR A 388 16.34 9.10 -10.33
CA THR A 388 15.25 9.45 -11.25
C THR A 388 13.98 8.66 -10.94
N SER A 389 14.09 7.37 -10.57
CA SER A 389 12.91 6.59 -10.17
C SER A 389 12.29 7.07 -8.85
N ILE A 390 13.12 7.47 -7.87
CA ILE A 390 12.65 8.11 -6.61
C ILE A 390 11.90 9.41 -6.89
N LYS A 391 12.48 10.28 -7.74
CA LYS A 391 11.83 11.53 -8.12
C LYS A 391 10.49 11.28 -8.81
N TYR A 392 10.47 10.37 -9.79
CA TYR A 392 9.26 10.07 -10.55
C TYR A 392 8.16 9.48 -9.67
N HIS A 393 8.52 8.60 -8.71
CA HIS A 393 7.57 8.07 -7.74
C HIS A 393 6.96 9.20 -6.89
N ALA A 394 7.80 10.07 -6.32
CA ALA A 394 7.35 11.17 -5.48
C ALA A 394 6.42 12.14 -6.22
N GLU A 395 6.83 12.58 -7.41
CA GLU A 395 6.12 13.58 -8.21
C GLU A 395 4.87 12.98 -8.87
N LYS A 396 5.05 11.96 -9.72
CA LYS A 396 4.01 11.51 -10.65
C LYS A 396 3.10 10.43 -10.09
N PHE A 397 3.65 9.48 -9.31
CA PHE A 397 2.82 8.43 -8.72
C PHE A 397 2.10 8.93 -7.47
N ILE A 398 2.84 9.48 -6.50
CA ILE A 398 2.26 9.86 -5.22
C ILE A 398 1.59 11.24 -5.32
N SER A 399 2.35 12.33 -5.49
CA SER A 399 1.79 13.68 -5.35
C SER A 399 0.71 14.01 -6.40
N ASN A 400 0.99 13.74 -7.68
CA ASN A 400 0.11 14.08 -8.80
C ASN A 400 -0.92 12.98 -9.13
N GLY A 401 -0.84 11.81 -8.47
CA GLY A 401 -1.65 10.63 -8.79
C GLY A 401 -2.43 10.15 -7.59
N TYR A 402 -1.85 9.30 -6.75
CA TYR A 402 -2.52 8.70 -5.60
C TYR A 402 -3.02 9.71 -4.55
N LEU A 403 -2.54 10.96 -4.57
CA LEU A 403 -3.00 12.05 -3.70
C LEU A 403 -3.84 13.10 -4.46
N ASP A 404 -4.13 12.89 -5.74
CA ASP A 404 -5.11 13.66 -6.51
C ASP A 404 -6.52 13.11 -6.26
N ASN A 405 -7.38 13.90 -5.61
CA ASN A 405 -8.73 13.49 -5.23
C ASN A 405 -9.71 13.35 -6.41
N GLU A 406 -9.27 13.61 -7.65
CA GLU A 406 -9.98 13.32 -8.89
C GLU A 406 -9.41 12.12 -9.66
N ASP A 407 -8.22 11.63 -9.32
CA ASP A 407 -7.63 10.45 -9.94
C ASP A 407 -8.39 9.19 -9.49
N TRP A 408 -8.72 8.32 -10.43
CA TRP A 408 -9.47 7.07 -10.16
C TRP A 408 -8.78 6.14 -9.14
N ARG A 409 -7.46 6.30 -8.93
CA ARG A 409 -6.67 5.57 -7.95
C ARG A 409 -6.83 6.09 -6.52
N TYR A 410 -7.34 7.30 -6.33
CA TYR A 410 -7.42 7.95 -5.01
C TYR A 410 -8.35 7.21 -4.07
N ASN A 411 -7.78 6.69 -2.98
CA ASN A 411 -8.49 6.04 -1.89
C ASN A 411 -8.06 6.59 -0.52
N GLY A 412 -7.34 7.72 -0.51
CA GLY A 412 -6.71 8.36 0.64
C GLY A 412 -5.18 8.41 0.53
N GLY A 413 -4.57 9.46 1.06
CA GLY A 413 -3.13 9.73 0.93
C GLY A 413 -2.20 8.88 1.79
N HIS A 414 -2.62 7.74 2.33
CA HIS A 414 -1.84 6.84 3.21
C HIS A 414 -1.55 5.49 2.53
N LEU A 415 -0.62 4.70 3.06
CA LEU A 415 -0.30 3.37 2.51
C LEU A 415 -1.52 2.45 2.55
N GLY A 416 -2.13 2.35 3.74
CA GLY A 416 -3.44 1.73 3.96
C GLY A 416 -3.51 0.22 3.76
N ASP A 417 -4.70 -0.22 3.38
CA ASP A 417 -5.13 -1.61 3.26
C ASP A 417 -6.08 -1.73 2.05
N LYS A 418 -6.87 -2.82 1.98
CA LYS A 418 -7.83 -3.02 0.88
C LYS A 418 -9.13 -2.25 1.06
N LEU A 419 -9.35 -1.60 2.21
CA LEU A 419 -10.49 -0.72 2.45
C LEU A 419 -10.18 0.73 2.07
N SER A 420 -8.95 1.21 2.31
CA SER A 420 -8.56 2.59 2.10
C SER A 420 -7.06 2.76 1.86
N GLY A 421 -6.67 3.84 1.19
CA GLY A 421 -5.27 4.20 0.91
C GLY A 421 -4.75 3.64 -0.41
N ILE A 422 -3.46 3.82 -0.64
CA ILE A 422 -2.75 3.48 -1.88
C ILE A 422 -2.91 1.99 -2.23
N ASN A 423 -2.89 1.11 -1.23
CA ASN A 423 -2.98 -0.34 -1.41
C ASN A 423 -4.27 -0.82 -2.14
N VAL A 424 -5.35 -0.04 -2.08
CA VAL A 424 -6.60 -0.38 -2.80
C VAL A 424 -6.36 -0.55 -4.29
N ARG A 425 -5.49 0.27 -4.89
CA ARG A 425 -5.24 0.29 -6.34
C ARG A 425 -3.78 0.07 -6.75
N TYR A 426 -2.85 -0.07 -5.80
CA TYR A 426 -1.42 -0.26 -6.09
C TYR A 426 -1.00 -1.73 -6.28
N ALA A 427 -1.28 -2.61 -5.33
CA ALA A 427 -0.75 -3.98 -5.29
C ALA A 427 -1.84 -5.00 -4.99
N SER A 428 -1.76 -6.23 -5.51
CA SER A 428 -2.76 -7.29 -5.23
C SER A 428 -2.60 -7.89 -3.84
N ASP A 429 -1.41 -7.74 -3.25
CA ASP A 429 -1.11 -8.08 -1.87
C ASP A 429 -1.99 -7.29 -0.87
N PRO A 430 -2.88 -7.95 -0.11
CA PRO A 430 -3.75 -7.26 0.83
C PRO A 430 -2.99 -6.61 2.00
N TYR A 431 -1.75 -7.05 2.28
CA TYR A 431 -0.92 -6.54 3.37
C TYR A 431 0.29 -5.72 2.88
N TRP A 432 0.27 -5.25 1.61
CA TRP A 432 1.33 -4.41 1.05
C TRP A 432 1.63 -3.17 1.89
N GLY A 433 0.59 -2.46 2.34
CA GLY A 433 0.74 -1.25 3.14
C GLY A 433 1.33 -1.53 4.53
N GLU A 434 1.02 -2.70 5.11
CA GLU A 434 1.63 -3.16 6.36
C GLU A 434 3.13 -3.42 6.16
N LYS A 435 3.51 -4.09 5.07
CA LYS A 435 4.91 -4.41 4.75
C LYS A 435 5.74 -3.14 4.62
N ALA A 436 5.27 -2.19 3.82
CA ALA A 436 5.93 -0.90 3.62
C ALA A 436 6.04 -0.11 4.94
N ALA A 437 5.02 -0.16 5.81
CA ALA A 437 5.03 0.51 7.11
C ALA A 437 5.95 -0.15 8.16
N SER A 438 6.11 -1.48 8.09
CA SER A 438 6.71 -2.29 9.15
C SER A 438 8.19 -2.00 9.42
N VAL A 439 8.94 -1.63 8.38
CA VAL A 439 10.39 -1.33 8.42
C VAL A 439 10.73 -0.40 9.58
N ASN A 440 9.86 0.57 9.84
CA ASN A 440 10.06 1.63 10.82
C ASN A 440 10.13 1.14 12.26
N TYR A 441 9.41 0.06 12.57
CA TYR A 441 9.37 -0.48 13.92
C TYR A 441 10.64 -1.23 14.31
N TYR A 442 11.50 -1.58 13.35
CA TYR A 442 12.76 -2.29 13.61
C TYR A 442 13.93 -1.37 13.98
N TYR A 443 13.88 -0.09 13.59
CA TYR A 443 14.99 0.85 13.81
C TYR A 443 14.69 1.95 14.85
N ASN A 444 13.45 2.03 15.36
CA ASN A 444 13.00 2.82 16.52
C ASN A 444 13.60 4.24 16.63
N TYR A 445 13.49 5.06 15.58
CA TYR A 445 13.86 6.47 15.58
C TYR A 445 12.81 7.33 16.32
N GLY A 446 12.69 7.13 17.64
CA GLY A 446 11.51 7.39 18.47
C GLY A 446 10.81 8.75 18.38
N ASN A 447 11.45 9.80 17.84
CA ASN A 447 10.82 11.11 17.63
C ASN A 447 9.90 11.16 16.39
N ASP A 448 10.00 10.19 15.49
CA ASP A 448 9.16 10.10 14.27
C ASP A 448 7.80 9.45 14.54
N TYR A 449 7.80 8.43 15.43
CA TYR A 449 6.62 7.67 15.79
C TYR A 449 5.62 8.51 16.59
N ASN A 450 4.34 8.48 16.22
CA ASN A 450 3.28 9.31 16.81
C ASN A 450 3.64 10.81 16.84
N LYS A 451 4.39 11.30 15.86
CA LYS A 451 4.60 12.73 15.66
C LYS A 451 3.29 13.43 15.33
N TYR A 452 2.56 12.95 14.32
CA TYR A 452 1.35 13.62 13.84
C TYR A 452 0.08 13.14 14.56
N THR A 453 -0.85 14.07 14.80
CA THR A 453 -2.21 13.74 15.22
C THR A 453 -2.99 13.23 14.02
N ILE A 454 -3.53 12.01 14.11
CA ILE A 454 -4.31 11.38 13.05
C ILE A 454 -5.77 11.32 13.46
N GLY A 455 -6.63 11.88 12.62
CA GLY A 455 -8.08 11.74 12.69
C GLY A 455 -8.60 10.89 11.55
N ILE A 456 -9.73 10.20 11.77
CA ILE A 456 -10.42 9.40 10.76
C ILE A 456 -11.75 10.08 10.44
N ILE A 457 -11.95 10.48 9.18
CA ILE A 457 -13.27 10.90 8.68
C ILE A 457 -14.10 9.62 8.51
N ASN A 458 -15.07 9.42 9.40
CA ASN A 458 -15.75 8.14 9.53
C ASN A 458 -16.68 7.82 8.35
N GLY A 459 -16.78 6.54 8.01
CA GLY A 459 -17.71 6.03 7.00
C GLY A 459 -17.30 6.35 5.57
N GLN A 460 -18.24 6.21 4.64
CA GLN A 460 -18.02 6.50 3.23
C GLN A 460 -18.11 8.00 2.94
N GLN A 461 -17.09 8.57 2.31
CA GLN A 461 -17.14 9.94 1.83
C GLN A 461 -17.91 9.98 0.50
N LYS A 462 -19.19 10.35 0.60
CA LYS A 462 -20.10 10.52 -0.54
C LYS A 462 -20.69 11.92 -0.52
N SER A 463 -20.24 12.76 -1.44
CA SER A 463 -20.53 14.19 -1.45
C SER A 463 -20.07 14.90 -0.16
N TYR A 464 -18.94 14.46 0.40
CA TYR A 464 -18.38 15.01 1.64
C TYR A 464 -17.58 16.29 1.36
N LYS A 465 -17.89 17.38 2.05
CA LYS A 465 -17.37 18.72 1.75
C LYS A 465 -16.12 19.04 2.56
N LEU A 466 -15.08 19.51 1.86
CA LEU A 466 -13.88 20.08 2.44
C LEU A 466 -13.88 21.59 2.22
N TYR A 467 -13.60 22.35 3.26
CA TYR A 467 -13.80 23.81 3.25
C TYR A 467 -12.47 24.56 3.27
N LYS A 468 -12.42 25.70 2.58
CA LYS A 468 -11.29 26.63 2.64
C LYS A 468 -11.11 27.19 4.04
N GLU A 469 -12.17 27.73 4.62
CA GLU A 469 -12.26 28.16 6.03
C GLU A 469 -13.53 27.57 6.65
N PRO A 470 -13.63 27.44 8.00
CA PRO A 470 -14.79 26.87 8.67
C PRO A 470 -16.14 27.41 8.17
N GLY A 471 -16.95 26.53 7.57
CA GLY A 471 -18.29 26.86 7.08
C GLY A 471 -18.36 27.85 5.91
N SER A 472 -17.26 28.04 5.18
CA SER A 472 -17.14 28.98 4.06
C SER A 472 -17.25 28.29 2.68
N THR A 473 -16.50 28.77 1.68
CA THR A 473 -16.36 28.14 0.37
C THR A 473 -15.90 26.69 0.50
N VAL A 474 -16.64 25.80 -0.15
CA VAL A 474 -16.22 24.40 -0.34
C VAL A 474 -15.12 24.40 -1.39
N THR A 475 -13.92 23.98 -1.00
CA THR A 475 -12.79 23.83 -1.92
C THR A 475 -12.93 22.57 -2.75
N HIS A 476 -13.41 21.48 -2.15
CA HIS A 476 -13.61 20.21 -2.85
C HIS A 476 -14.72 19.38 -2.20
N THR A 477 -15.36 18.51 -2.98
CA THR A 477 -16.39 17.58 -2.49
C THR A 477 -16.01 16.14 -2.85
N LEU A 478 -15.51 15.39 -1.87
CA LEU A 478 -15.11 13.99 -2.03
C LEU A 478 -16.31 13.11 -2.39
N GLY A 479 -16.11 12.17 -3.32
CA GLY A 479 -17.14 11.25 -3.77
C GLY A 479 -18.27 11.90 -4.58
N SER A 480 -17.98 13.05 -5.21
CA SER A 480 -18.87 13.76 -6.13
C SER A 480 -18.27 13.82 -7.54
N GLY A 481 -19.09 13.68 -8.58
CA GLY A 481 -18.61 13.73 -9.97
C GLY A 481 -17.61 12.62 -10.26
N SER A 482 -16.41 12.99 -10.72
CA SER A 482 -15.27 12.10 -10.97
C SER A 482 -14.51 11.71 -9.70
N SER A 483 -14.67 12.44 -8.58
CA SER A 483 -13.96 12.14 -7.33
C SER A 483 -14.33 10.75 -6.82
N PRO A 484 -13.35 9.85 -6.60
CA PRO A 484 -13.63 8.53 -6.04
C PRO A 484 -14.21 8.61 -4.63
N ARG A 485 -14.88 7.53 -4.21
CA ARG A 485 -15.37 7.44 -2.83
C ARG A 485 -14.33 6.77 -1.97
N THR A 486 -13.88 7.47 -0.95
CA THR A 486 -13.04 6.93 0.12
C THR A 486 -13.91 6.39 1.27
N TYR A 487 -13.29 5.60 2.15
CA TYR A 487 -13.93 5.07 3.34
C TYR A 487 -12.97 5.17 4.53
N ASN A 488 -13.46 5.65 5.69
CA ASN A 488 -12.64 5.86 6.89
C ASN A 488 -11.33 6.60 6.59
N LEU A 489 -11.42 7.72 5.87
CA LEU A 489 -10.25 8.46 5.38
C LEU A 489 -9.41 9.04 6.54
N PRO A 490 -8.15 8.62 6.70
CA PRO A 490 -7.23 9.24 7.65
C PRO A 490 -6.80 10.64 7.19
N VAL A 491 -6.70 11.56 8.13
CA VAL A 491 -6.26 12.94 7.92
C VAL A 491 -5.31 13.38 9.03
N ILE A 492 -4.31 14.18 8.67
CA ILE A 492 -3.46 14.85 9.66
C ILE A 492 -4.19 16.07 10.20
N VAL A 493 -4.44 16.09 11.50
CA VAL A 493 -5.04 17.25 12.19
C VAL A 493 -3.92 18.19 12.61
N LEU A 494 -3.92 19.39 12.03
CA LEU A 494 -2.94 20.45 12.26
C LEU A 494 -3.34 21.34 13.44
N ASP A 495 -4.63 21.64 13.58
CA ASP A 495 -5.16 22.52 14.61
C ASP A 495 -6.67 22.31 14.83
N THR A 496 -7.21 22.83 15.92
CA THR A 496 -8.64 22.86 16.22
C THR A 496 -9.11 24.30 16.43
N VAL A 497 -10.08 24.74 15.65
CA VAL A 497 -10.66 26.09 15.75
C VAL A 497 -12.15 26.04 16.08
N THR A 498 -12.66 27.10 16.72
CA THR A 498 -14.09 27.26 16.99
C THR A 498 -14.63 28.46 16.24
N VAL A 499 -15.60 28.24 15.35
CA VAL A 499 -16.26 29.28 14.56
C VAL A 499 -17.77 29.12 14.70
N SER A 500 -18.45 30.20 15.08
CA SER A 500 -19.91 30.23 15.30
C SER A 500 -20.40 29.11 16.24
N GLY A 501 -19.65 28.85 17.32
CA GLY A 501 -19.99 27.84 18.34
C GLY A 501 -19.77 26.39 17.92
N LYS A 502 -19.26 26.11 16.71
CA LYS A 502 -18.93 24.77 16.22
C LYS A 502 -17.41 24.57 16.17
N LYS A 503 -16.96 23.39 16.58
CA LYS A 503 -15.55 22.99 16.46
C LYS A 503 -15.24 22.46 15.05
N TRP A 504 -14.09 22.85 14.53
CA TRP A 504 -13.57 22.43 13.23
C TRP A 504 -12.12 21.99 13.40
N TYR A 505 -11.73 20.96 12.66
CA TYR A 505 -10.33 20.60 12.51
C TYR A 505 -9.76 21.26 11.26
N LYS A 506 -8.61 21.90 11.43
CA LYS A 506 -7.71 22.25 10.32
C LYS A 506 -6.94 20.98 9.96
N ILE A 507 -7.08 20.50 8.74
CA ILE A 507 -6.46 19.28 8.26
C ILE A 507 -5.53 19.57 7.10
N GLN A 508 -4.46 18.78 6.98
CA GLN A 508 -3.60 18.80 5.80
C GLN A 508 -4.40 18.28 4.58
N SER A 509 -4.34 18.97 3.44
CA SER A 509 -5.01 18.53 2.20
C SER A 509 -4.17 17.45 1.52
N ASP A 510 -4.77 16.35 1.06
CA ASP A 510 -4.05 15.35 0.27
C ASP A 510 -3.64 15.91 -1.10
N THR A 511 -4.56 16.57 -1.81
CA THR A 511 -4.28 17.20 -3.10
C THR A 511 -3.73 18.61 -2.90
N ALA A 512 -2.75 19.01 -3.71
CA ALA A 512 -2.29 20.39 -3.75
C ALA A 512 -3.46 21.32 -4.15
N LEU A 513 -3.42 22.56 -3.66
CA LEU A 513 -4.47 23.55 -3.91
C LEU A 513 -3.95 24.66 -4.82
N ASN A 514 -4.86 25.37 -5.49
CA ASN A 514 -4.49 26.64 -6.13
C ASN A 514 -4.11 27.70 -5.08
N GLU A 515 -3.46 28.79 -5.51
CA GLU A 515 -2.97 29.85 -4.61
C GLU A 515 -4.08 30.47 -3.73
N SER A 516 -5.32 30.51 -4.21
CA SER A 516 -6.47 31.01 -3.45
C SER A 516 -7.12 29.98 -2.52
N ARG A 517 -6.68 28.70 -2.55
CA ARG A 517 -7.27 27.56 -1.82
C ARG A 517 -8.76 27.34 -2.13
N THR A 518 -9.21 27.77 -3.30
CA THR A 518 -10.63 27.69 -3.70
C THR A 518 -10.93 26.48 -4.58
N ASP A 519 -9.89 25.82 -5.08
CA ASP A 519 -10.00 24.57 -5.85
C ASP A 519 -8.74 23.72 -5.63
N THR A 520 -8.84 22.44 -5.97
CA THR A 520 -7.69 21.53 -6.07
C THR A 520 -6.91 21.76 -7.36
N ASP A 521 -5.60 21.56 -7.30
CA ASP A 521 -4.69 21.70 -8.43
C ASP A 521 -3.57 20.67 -8.28
N TRP A 522 -3.82 19.47 -8.80
CA TRP A 522 -2.98 18.29 -8.58
C TRP A 522 -1.56 18.41 -9.18
N ASP A 523 -1.38 19.25 -10.21
CA ASP A 523 -0.06 19.48 -10.83
C ASP A 523 0.69 20.64 -10.17
N ASN A 524 0.07 21.34 -9.22
CA ASN A 524 0.73 22.40 -8.47
C ASN A 524 1.77 21.83 -7.51
N GLN A 525 2.82 22.60 -7.26
CA GLN A 525 3.77 22.27 -6.22
C GLN A 525 3.08 22.34 -4.84
N TYR A 526 3.16 21.23 -4.10
CA TYR A 526 2.60 21.13 -2.76
C TYR A 526 3.36 22.03 -1.78
N LYS A 527 2.61 22.81 -0.99
CA LYS A 527 3.14 23.70 0.05
C LYS A 527 2.41 23.42 1.36
N PHE A 528 3.10 22.90 2.38
CA PHE A 528 2.50 22.54 3.67
C PHE A 528 1.83 23.74 4.36
N SER A 529 2.37 24.95 4.16
CA SER A 529 1.81 26.19 4.74
C SER A 529 0.55 26.69 4.04
N ARG A 530 0.27 26.24 2.80
CA ARG A 530 -0.90 26.65 2.00
C ARG A 530 -1.96 25.54 1.93
N ASP A 531 -1.53 24.30 1.73
CA ASP A 531 -2.38 23.19 1.31
C ASP A 531 -3.04 22.49 2.50
N TYR A 532 -3.89 23.25 3.19
CA TYR A 532 -4.75 22.77 4.27
C TYR A 532 -6.21 23.13 4.02
N LEU A 533 -7.11 22.38 4.65
CA LEU A 533 -8.56 22.53 4.56
C LEU A 533 -9.19 22.37 5.95
N TYR A 534 -10.52 22.55 6.05
CA TYR A 534 -11.26 22.37 7.29
C TYR A 534 -12.40 21.38 7.14
N VAL A 535 -12.63 20.64 8.23
CA VAL A 535 -13.73 19.68 8.38
C VAL A 535 -14.43 19.87 9.73
N PRO A 536 -15.74 19.57 9.85
CA PRO A 536 -16.43 19.57 11.13
C PRO A 536 -15.78 18.55 12.08
N ALA A 537 -15.50 18.96 13.32
CA ALA A 537 -14.86 18.07 14.29
C ALA A 537 -15.76 16.90 14.73
N SER A 538 -17.09 17.01 14.52
CA SER A 538 -18.07 15.96 14.79
C SER A 538 -17.91 14.73 13.91
N ASP A 539 -17.29 14.89 12.73
CA ASP A 539 -17.25 13.85 11.70
C ASP A 539 -15.95 13.04 11.79
N VAL A 540 -15.02 13.48 12.65
CA VAL A 540 -13.66 12.97 12.75
C VAL A 540 -13.40 12.34 14.11
N THR A 541 -12.96 11.09 14.11
CA THR A 541 -12.48 10.38 15.31
C THR A 541 -10.97 10.50 15.42
N ILE A 542 -10.44 11.09 16.49
CA ILE A 542 -8.99 11.11 16.74
C ILE A 542 -8.53 9.73 17.19
N VAL A 543 -7.61 9.11 16.45
CA VAL A 543 -7.09 7.76 16.71
C VAL A 543 -5.62 7.76 17.12
N THR A 544 -4.91 8.86 16.89
CA THR A 544 -3.55 9.08 17.40
C THR A 544 -3.42 10.52 17.86
N ASN A 545 -2.96 10.71 19.09
CA ASN A 545 -2.56 12.01 19.60
C ASN A 545 -1.08 12.21 19.30
N GLY A 546 -0.77 13.12 18.40
CA GLY A 546 0.59 13.42 17.98
C GLY A 546 1.35 14.27 19.00
N SER A 547 2.67 14.15 19.04
CA SER A 547 3.53 15.06 19.79
C SER A 547 3.70 16.42 19.12
N ASP A 548 3.64 16.47 17.78
CA ASP A 548 3.82 17.67 16.98
C ASP A 548 3.26 17.48 15.55
N SER A 549 2.11 18.10 15.26
CA SER A 549 1.55 18.13 13.90
C SER A 549 2.11 19.28 13.03
N SER A 550 3.12 20.03 13.49
CA SER A 550 3.63 21.16 12.73
C SER A 550 4.35 20.72 11.45
N THR A 551 3.93 21.32 10.34
CA THR A 551 4.53 21.18 9.02
C THR A 551 4.89 22.57 8.51
N SER A 552 6.16 22.97 8.67
CA SER A 552 6.66 24.22 8.10
C SER A 552 7.25 23.96 6.72
N ASP A 553 6.89 24.83 5.76
CA ASP A 553 7.63 25.01 4.50
C ASP A 553 9.00 25.66 4.72
N SER A 554 9.54 25.59 5.95
CA SER A 554 10.86 26.12 6.27
C SER A 554 11.80 25.75 5.14
N PRO A 555 12.47 26.76 4.54
CA PRO A 555 13.38 26.51 3.44
C PRO A 555 14.27 25.38 3.90
N THR A 556 14.36 24.33 3.09
CA THR A 556 15.29 23.23 3.26
C THR A 556 16.59 23.79 3.81
N SER A 557 16.82 23.54 5.10
CA SER A 557 18.04 23.98 5.77
C SER A 557 19.16 23.16 5.18
N TYR A 558 19.79 23.68 4.13
CA TYR A 558 21.05 23.17 3.65
C TYR A 558 22.17 23.85 4.43
N THR A 559 23.19 23.10 4.76
CA THR A 559 24.43 23.69 5.26
C THR A 559 25.22 24.14 4.05
N ARG A 560 25.39 25.45 3.86
CA ARG A 560 26.25 25.98 2.79
C ARG A 560 27.65 25.35 2.91
N GLY A 561 28.14 24.77 1.81
CA GLY A 561 29.39 24.01 1.78
C GLY A 561 29.27 22.49 2.02
N ASP A 562 28.13 21.98 2.50
CA ASP A 562 27.84 20.54 2.59
C ASP A 562 27.28 20.05 1.25
N VAL A 563 28.14 19.99 0.25
CA VAL A 563 27.78 19.67 -1.15
C VAL A 563 27.39 18.20 -1.29
N ASN A 564 27.82 17.33 -0.38
CA ASN A 564 27.49 15.91 -0.41
C ASN A 564 26.23 15.56 0.40
N GLY A 565 25.80 16.41 1.33
CA GLY A 565 24.58 16.25 2.13
C GLY A 565 24.74 15.31 3.32
N ASP A 566 25.96 15.08 3.81
CA ASP A 566 26.25 14.18 4.94
C ASP A 566 26.16 14.88 6.31
N GLY A 567 25.85 16.17 6.33
CA GLY A 567 25.74 17.00 7.53
C GLY A 567 27.06 17.59 8.00
N LYS A 568 28.17 17.41 7.27
CA LYS A 568 29.50 17.94 7.60
C LYS A 568 30.07 18.66 6.38
N ILE A 569 30.92 19.65 6.64
CA ILE A 569 31.70 20.33 5.59
C ILE A 569 33.12 19.76 5.64
N SER A 570 33.50 18.99 4.62
CA SER A 570 34.72 18.18 4.59
C SER A 570 35.37 18.12 3.20
N SER A 571 36.54 17.48 3.10
CA SER A 571 37.20 17.23 1.82
C SER A 571 36.35 16.40 0.84
N SER A 572 35.37 15.64 1.33
CA SER A 572 34.43 14.90 0.49
C SER A 572 33.50 15.83 -0.28
N ASP A 573 33.11 16.96 0.32
CA ASP A 573 32.29 18.00 -0.32
C ASP A 573 33.07 18.72 -1.40
N LEU A 574 34.34 19.03 -1.10
CA LEU A 574 35.26 19.62 -2.05
C LEU A 574 35.44 18.73 -3.28
N LEU A 575 35.68 17.43 -3.07
CA LEU A 575 35.84 16.46 -4.16
C LEU A 575 34.55 16.30 -4.98
N LYS A 576 33.38 16.36 -4.34
CA LYS A 576 32.10 16.26 -5.04
C LYS A 576 31.82 17.52 -5.88
N LEU A 577 32.09 18.70 -5.32
CA LEU A 577 31.98 19.97 -6.02
C LEU A 577 32.94 20.05 -7.21
N GLU A 578 34.19 19.62 -7.03
CA GLU A 578 35.20 19.56 -8.08
C GLU A 578 34.74 18.66 -9.25
N LYS A 579 34.25 17.46 -8.94
CA LYS A 579 33.73 16.52 -9.95
C LYS A 579 32.53 17.07 -10.71
N TYR A 580 31.64 17.78 -10.03
CA TYR A 580 30.50 18.44 -10.66
C TYR A 580 30.95 19.56 -11.62
N ILE A 581 31.90 20.39 -11.21
CA ILE A 581 32.44 21.48 -12.06
C ILE A 581 33.15 20.92 -13.30
N ILE A 582 33.89 19.81 -13.16
CA ILE A 582 34.61 19.17 -14.27
C ILE A 582 33.65 18.50 -15.27
N ASN A 583 32.63 17.80 -14.76
CA ASN A 583 31.66 17.10 -15.62
C ASN A 583 30.30 16.95 -14.91
N SER A 584 29.46 17.97 -15.05
CA SER A 584 28.13 18.05 -14.44
C SER A 584 27.16 16.99 -14.96
N ASN A 585 27.33 16.54 -16.22
CA ASN A 585 26.50 15.49 -16.81
C ASN A 585 26.70 14.13 -16.14
N LYS A 586 27.92 13.83 -15.66
CA LYS A 586 28.25 12.57 -14.99
C LYS A 586 28.17 12.66 -13.46
N ASN A 587 28.30 13.85 -12.88
CA ASN A 587 28.40 14.07 -11.43
C ASN A 587 27.36 15.07 -10.94
N ASN A 588 26.11 14.92 -11.36
CA ASN A 588 25.05 15.90 -11.09
C ASN A 588 24.76 16.08 -9.59
N LEU A 589 24.45 17.31 -9.20
CA LEU A 589 24.05 17.68 -7.85
C LEU A 589 22.51 17.76 -7.77
N THR A 590 21.95 17.39 -6.61
CA THR A 590 20.52 17.63 -6.33
C THR A 590 20.23 19.12 -6.21
N SER A 591 18.96 19.52 -6.21
CA SER A 591 18.58 20.92 -6.01
C SER A 591 19.16 21.49 -4.71
N LEU A 592 19.11 20.73 -3.60
CA LEU A 592 19.70 21.18 -2.34
C LEU A 592 21.21 21.18 -2.33
N GLN A 593 21.84 20.24 -3.01
CA GLN A 593 23.30 20.23 -3.15
C GLN A 593 23.77 21.37 -4.06
N LYS A 594 22.95 21.82 -5.02
CA LYS A 594 23.22 23.00 -5.82
C LYS A 594 23.15 24.27 -4.98
N GLU A 595 22.15 24.38 -4.11
CA GLU A 595 22.06 25.45 -3.11
C GLU A 595 23.25 25.42 -2.13
N ALA A 596 23.67 24.23 -1.68
CA ALA A 596 24.84 24.08 -0.81
C ALA A 596 26.18 24.37 -1.53
N ALA A 597 26.24 24.11 -2.84
CA ALA A 597 27.40 24.31 -3.70
C ALA A 597 27.55 25.74 -4.20
N ASP A 598 26.49 26.54 -4.21
CA ASP A 598 26.55 27.99 -4.44
C ASP A 598 26.98 28.70 -3.15
N ILE A 599 28.28 28.62 -2.87
CA ILE A 599 28.88 29.05 -1.61
C ILE A 599 29.03 30.58 -1.58
N ASN A 600 29.18 31.22 -2.73
CA ASN A 600 29.21 32.67 -2.82
C ASN A 600 27.82 33.31 -3.00
N ASN A 601 26.77 32.50 -3.21
CA ASN A 601 25.38 32.89 -3.36
C ASN A 601 25.15 33.82 -4.56
N ASP A 602 25.86 33.57 -5.67
CA ASP A 602 25.76 34.33 -6.91
C ASP A 602 24.82 33.70 -7.96
N GLY A 603 24.20 32.56 -7.61
CA GLY A 603 23.29 31.80 -8.45
C GLY A 603 23.99 30.88 -9.44
N LYS A 604 25.32 30.72 -9.35
CA LYS A 604 26.12 29.85 -10.22
C LYS A 604 27.07 29.01 -9.38
N ILE A 605 27.32 27.78 -9.85
CA ILE A 605 28.28 26.87 -9.21
C ILE A 605 29.53 26.84 -10.08
N THR A 606 30.59 27.48 -9.62
CA THR A 606 31.82 27.71 -10.38
C THR A 606 33.07 27.36 -9.57
N THR A 607 34.24 27.51 -10.17
CA THR A 607 35.52 27.40 -9.45
C THR A 607 35.67 28.41 -8.32
N SER A 608 34.89 29.50 -8.33
CA SER A 608 34.85 30.47 -7.22
C SER A 608 34.29 29.85 -5.94
N ASP A 609 33.27 29.00 -6.06
CA ASP A 609 32.67 28.27 -4.95
C ASP A 609 33.60 27.20 -4.42
N LEU A 610 34.25 26.47 -5.34
CA LEU A 610 35.27 25.47 -5.00
C LEU A 610 36.40 26.09 -4.16
N LEU A 611 36.90 27.25 -4.58
CA LEU A 611 37.94 27.98 -3.84
C LEU A 611 37.48 28.47 -2.47
N LYS A 612 36.20 28.89 -2.33
CA LYS A 612 35.64 29.25 -1.02
C LYS A 612 35.52 28.03 -0.11
N LEU A 613 35.06 26.90 -0.65
CA LEU A 613 34.96 25.64 0.10
C LEU A 613 36.32 25.17 0.59
N GLU A 614 37.32 25.19 -0.30
CA GLU A 614 38.70 24.82 0.01
C GLU A 614 39.25 25.70 1.13
N LYS A 615 39.07 27.03 1.04
CA LYS A 615 39.52 27.96 2.09
C LYS A 615 38.84 27.71 3.44
N TYR A 616 37.53 27.43 3.43
CA TYR A 616 36.82 27.07 4.65
C TYR A 616 37.41 25.80 5.28
N ILE A 617 37.65 24.75 4.48
CA ILE A 617 38.17 23.47 4.98
C ILE A 617 39.60 23.61 5.49
N VAL A 618 40.46 24.35 4.80
CA VAL A 618 41.89 24.47 5.12
C VAL A 618 42.16 25.50 6.21
N PHE A 619 41.45 26.64 6.19
CA PHE A 619 41.74 27.79 7.05
C PHE A 619 40.62 28.15 8.02
N GLY A 620 39.46 27.47 7.97
CA GLY A 620 38.31 27.77 8.82
C GLY A 620 37.63 29.11 8.50
N THR A 621 37.85 29.67 7.31
CA THR A 621 37.25 30.95 6.90
C THR A 621 35.76 30.80 6.68
N LYS A 622 34.93 31.55 7.41
CA LYS A 622 33.46 31.55 7.24
C LYS A 622 33.06 32.04 5.84
N PHE A 623 31.96 31.48 5.31
CA PHE A 623 31.41 31.78 3.98
C PHE A 623 30.79 33.16 3.83
#